data_AF-A0A935HI94-F1
#
_entry.id   AF-A0A935HI94-F1
#
_cell.length_a   1.000
_cell.length_b   1.000
_cell.length_c   1.000
_cell.angle_alpha   90.00
_cell.angle_beta   90.00
_cell.angle_gamma   90.00
#
_symmetry.space_group_name_H-M   'P 1'
#
loop_
_entity.id
_entity.type
_entity.pdbx_description
1 polymer ?
#
loop_
_entity_poly.entity_id
_entity_poly.type
_entity_poly.pdbx_seq_one_letter_code
_entity_poly.pdbx_strand_id
1 'polypeptide(L)'
;MGNDKQRYKYMACGRSIVGGLRIKSEDVLIEYLSGKQTYTQIAEKYNCSNKTVQRKIDQSSAQQNRTFPSRVNVLMGSNYF
;
A
#
# COMPACT_ATOMS: atom_id res chain seq x y z
N MET A 1 -9.82 -13.46 8.77
CA MET A 1 -8.54 -13.95 8.20
C MET A 1 -8.55 -13.67 6.70
N GLY A 2 -7.75 -12.69 6.26
CA GLY A 2 -7.85 -12.08 4.92
C GLY A 2 -7.43 -13.03 3.80
N ASN A 3 -8.27 -13.15 2.77
CA ASN A 3 -8.00 -13.91 1.54
C ASN A 3 -7.03 -13.13 0.64
N ASP A 4 -5.74 -13.10 0.96
CA ASP A 4 -4.68 -12.49 0.13
C ASP A 4 -4.28 -13.35 -1.09
N LYS A 5 -5.21 -14.14 -1.62
CA LYS A 5 -4.96 -15.04 -2.76
C LYS A 5 -5.72 -14.55 -3.99
N GLN A 6 -5.02 -14.31 -5.11
CA GLN A 6 -5.67 -13.99 -6.38
C GLN A 6 -6.55 -15.18 -6.81
N ARG A 7 -7.75 -14.92 -7.32
CA ARG A 7 -8.64 -15.96 -7.84
C ARG A 7 -9.04 -15.58 -9.26
N TYR A 8 -8.79 -16.45 -10.22
CA TYR A 8 -9.28 -16.31 -11.59
C TYR A 8 -10.40 -17.30 -11.79
N LYS A 9 -11.56 -16.83 -12.25
CA LYS A 9 -12.73 -17.65 -12.49
C LYS A 9 -12.82 -17.97 -13.97
N TYR A 10 -12.89 -19.26 -14.32
CA TYR A 10 -13.27 -19.69 -15.66
C TYR A 10 -14.76 -19.43 -15.86
N MET A 11 -15.08 -18.59 -16.83
CA MET A 11 -16.48 -18.25 -17.14
C MET A 11 -17.26 -19.43 -17.74
N ALA A 12 -16.56 -20.35 -18.41
CA ALA A 12 -17.18 -21.49 -19.09
C ALA A 12 -17.61 -22.64 -18.15
N CYS A 13 -16.85 -22.91 -17.08
CA CYS A 13 -17.08 -24.07 -16.20
C CYS A 13 -17.19 -23.73 -14.71
N GLY A 14 -17.19 -22.43 -14.36
CA GLY A 14 -17.34 -21.95 -12.98
C GLY A 14 -16.16 -22.25 -12.05
N ARG A 15 -15.16 -23.02 -12.47
CA ARG A 15 -13.96 -23.32 -11.69
C ARG A 15 -13.14 -22.06 -11.44
N SER A 16 -12.69 -21.89 -10.21
CA SER A 16 -11.75 -20.84 -9.85
C SER A 16 -10.36 -21.44 -9.63
N ILE A 17 -9.37 -20.96 -10.37
CA ILE A 17 -7.95 -21.18 -10.06
C ILE A 17 -7.50 -20.11 -9.07
N VAL A 18 -6.80 -20.52 -8.02
CA VAL A 18 -6.18 -19.60 -7.08
C VAL A 18 -4.79 -19.27 -7.63
N GLY A 19 -4.62 -18.06 -8.14
CA GLY A 19 -3.32 -17.52 -8.55
C GLY A 19 -2.50 -17.00 -7.37
N GLY A 20 -1.25 -16.63 -7.68
CA GLY A 20 -0.16 -16.39 -6.73
C GLY A 20 -0.41 -15.44 -5.55
N LEU A 21 0.61 -15.37 -4.68
CA LEU A 21 0.57 -14.60 -3.45
C LEU A 21 0.38 -13.10 -3.75
N ARG A 22 -0.66 -12.49 -3.20
CA ARG A 22 -0.86 -11.05 -3.33
C ARG A 22 0.06 -10.34 -2.33
N ILE A 23 1.01 -9.56 -2.85
CA ILE A 23 1.92 -8.77 -2.02
C ILE A 23 1.10 -7.68 -1.32
N LYS A 24 1.28 -7.52 -0.01
CA LYS A 24 0.63 -6.47 0.77
C LYS A 24 1.33 -5.13 0.57
N SER A 25 0.56 -4.06 0.66
CA SER A 25 1.07 -2.73 0.35
C SER A 25 1.92 -2.18 1.49
N GLU A 26 1.57 -2.54 2.73
CA GLU A 26 2.31 -2.14 3.92
C GLU A 26 3.70 -2.79 3.96
N ASP A 27 3.80 -4.09 3.64
CA ASP A 27 5.07 -4.83 3.67
C ASP A 27 6.12 -4.22 2.72
N VAL A 28 5.70 -3.87 1.50
CA VAL A 28 6.57 -3.20 0.50
C VAL A 28 7.03 -1.83 0.98
N LEU A 29 6.15 -1.07 1.64
CA LEU A 29 6.49 0.24 2.18
C LEU A 29 7.49 0.14 3.35
N ILE A 30 7.29 -0.84 4.24
CA ILE A 30 8.18 -1.07 5.39
C ILE A 30 9.58 -1.44 4.87
N GLU A 31 9.69 -2.36 3.92
CA GLU A 31 11.00 -2.75 3.37
C GLU A 31 11.70 -1.59 2.65
N TYR A 32 10.95 -0.75 1.95
CA TYR A 32 11.47 0.45 1.32
C TYR A 32 12.01 1.46 2.35
N LEU A 33 11.24 1.75 3.40
CA LEU A 33 11.59 2.75 4.42
C LEU A 33 12.66 2.24 5.40
N SER A 34 12.54 1.01 5.89
CA SER A 34 13.44 0.45 6.90
C SER A 34 14.71 -0.15 6.29
N GLY A 35 14.59 -0.78 5.12
CA GLY A 35 15.68 -1.50 4.47
C GLY A 35 16.57 -0.64 3.58
N LYS A 36 16.17 0.63 3.31
CA LYS A 36 16.81 1.50 2.31
C LYS A 36 16.97 0.82 0.94
N GLN A 37 16.07 -0.11 0.63
CA GLN A 37 16.15 -0.90 -0.59
C GLN A 37 15.67 -0.09 -1.79
N THR A 38 16.33 -0.27 -2.93
CA THR A 38 15.90 0.36 -4.19
C THR A 38 14.68 -0.35 -4.75
N TYR A 39 13.92 0.34 -5.61
CA TYR A 39 12.75 -0.26 -6.28
C TYR A 39 13.10 -1.55 -7.04
N THR A 40 14.30 -1.61 -7.64
CA THR A 40 14.79 -2.79 -8.36
C THR A 40 15.01 -3.98 -7.44
N GLN A 41 15.60 -3.76 -6.26
CA GLN A 41 15.85 -4.83 -5.29
C GLN A 41 14.55 -5.42 -4.75
N ILE A 42 13.55 -4.55 -4.49
CA ILE A 42 12.22 -4.97 -4.05
C ILE A 42 11.50 -5.71 -5.18
N ALA A 43 11.58 -5.20 -6.41
CA ALA A 43 11.00 -5.82 -7.60
C ALA A 43 11.55 -7.24 -7.84
N GLU A 44 12.86 -7.42 -7.73
CA GLU A 44 13.53 -8.72 -7.83
C GLU A 44 13.09 -9.67 -6.71
N LYS A 45 13.06 -9.20 -5.46
CA LYS A 45 12.64 -10.01 -4.30
C LYS A 45 11.21 -10.53 -4.44
N TYR A 46 10.30 -9.69 -4.92
CA TYR A 46 8.89 -10.02 -5.06
C TYR A 46 8.50 -10.50 -6.48
N ASN A 47 9.48 -10.70 -7.37
CA ASN A 47 9.27 -11.05 -8.78
C ASN A 47 8.18 -10.19 -9.45
N CYS A 48 8.20 -8.89 -9.19
CA CYS A 48 7.24 -7.95 -9.75
C CYS A 48 7.95 -6.80 -10.46
N SER A 49 7.22 -6.04 -11.29
CA SER A 49 7.83 -4.93 -12.02
C SER A 49 8.08 -3.73 -11.11
N ASN A 50 9.07 -2.90 -11.43
CA ASN A 50 9.31 -1.63 -10.73
C ASN A 50 8.06 -0.74 -10.67
N LYS A 51 7.25 -0.72 -11.74
CA LYS A 51 5.97 0.01 -11.78
C LYS A 51 4.97 -0.52 -10.75
N THR A 52 4.98 -1.84 -10.51
CA THR A 52 4.13 -2.47 -9.49
C THR A 52 4.53 -2.00 -8.10
N VAL A 53 5.84 -1.97 -7.81
CA VAL A 53 6.39 -1.48 -6.54
C VAL A 53 6.02 -0.01 -6.30
N GLN A 54 6.22 0.85 -7.30
CA GLN A 54 5.84 2.27 -7.23
C GLN A 54 4.36 2.45 -6.91
N ARG A 55 3.47 1.84 -7.70
CA ARG A 55 2.02 1.91 -7.48
C ARG A 55 1.62 1.40 -6.09
N LYS A 56 2.34 0.42 -5.55
CA LYS A 56 2.07 -0.16 -4.24
C LYS A 56 2.43 0.80 -3.10
N ILE A 57 3.55 1.49 -3.24
CA ILE A 57 3.98 2.56 -2.32
C ILE A 57 3.00 3.73 -2.36
N ASP A 58 2.56 4.14 -3.56
CA ASP A 58 1.58 5.22 -3.75
C ASP A 58 0.21 4.89 -3.10
N GLN A 59 -0.21 3.62 -3.17
CA GLN A 59 -1.44 3.18 -2.51
C GLN A 59 -1.35 3.27 -0.99
N SER A 60 -0.21 2.88 -0.42
CA SER A 60 0.01 2.93 1.03
C SER A 60 0.12 4.38 1.55
N SER A 61 0.77 5.28 0.80
CA SER A 61 0.88 6.70 1.17
C SER A 61 -0.47 7.42 1.10
N ALA A 62 -1.31 7.08 0.12
CA ALA A 62 -2.67 7.61 0.01
C ALA A 62 -3.59 7.20 1.17
N GLN A 63 -3.31 6.09 1.87
CA GLN A 63 -4.04 5.68 3.06
C GLN A 63 -3.60 6.44 4.32
N GLN A 64 -2.34 6.89 4.41
CA GLN A 64 -1.80 7.60 5.58
C GLN A 64 -2.36 9.05 5.71
N ASN A 65 -2.76 9.68 4.61
CA ASN A 65 -3.21 11.09 4.60
C ASN A 65 -4.70 11.30 4.93
N ARG A 66 -5.38 10.32 5.53
CA ARG A 66 -6.84 10.37 5.75
C ARG A 66 -7.26 10.46 7.21
N THR A 67 -6.70 11.39 7.98
CA THR A 67 -7.36 11.90 9.19
C THR A 67 -7.00 13.37 9.43
N PHE A 68 -7.55 14.28 8.62
CA PHE A 68 -7.59 15.69 9.02
C PHE A 68 -8.91 15.93 9.75
N PRO A 69 -8.91 16.41 11.01
CA PRO A 69 -10.15 16.73 11.70
C PRO A 69 -10.87 17.86 10.97
N SER A 70 -12.18 17.71 10.75
CA SER A 70 -13.01 18.71 10.04
C SER A 70 -13.09 20.07 10.75
N ARG A 71 -12.67 20.14 12.02
CA ARG A 71 -12.61 21.38 12.81
C ARG A 71 -11.26 21.48 13.49
N VAL A 72 -10.57 22.58 13.23
CA VAL A 72 -9.37 23.01 13.94
C VAL A 72 -9.77 24.25 14.72
N ASN A 73 -9.78 24.18 16.05
CA ASN A 73 -9.94 25.37 16.89
C ASN A 73 -8.57 26.02 17.08
N VAL A 74 -8.29 27.06 16.31
CA VAL A 74 -7.08 27.88 16.47
C VAL A 74 -7.36 28.94 17.53
N LEU A 75 -6.82 28.76 18.74
CA LEU A 75 -6.78 29.81 19.76
C LEU A 75 -5.49 30.62 19.58
N MET A 76 -5.58 31.74 18.88
CA MET A 76 -4.51 32.73 18.86
C MET A 76 -4.57 33.51 20.18
N GLY A 77 -3.65 33.23 21.11
CA GLY A 77 -3.48 34.05 22.31
C GLY A 77 -2.98 35.43 21.91
N SER A 78 -3.87 36.41 21.79
CA SER A 78 -3.49 37.81 21.68
C SER A 78 -3.17 38.35 23.08
N ASN A 79 -1.99 37.98 23.60
CA ASN A 79 -1.46 38.62 24.79
C ASN A 79 -0.88 39.99 24.39
N TYR A 80 -1.69 41.04 24.53
CA TYR A 80 -1.20 42.41 24.54
C TYR A 80 -0.97 42.81 26.00
N PHE A 81 0.21 43.41 26.23
CA PHE A 81 0.84 43.80 27.50
C PHE A 81 -0.08 44.36 28.58
#